data_AF-A0A328NDV2-F1
#
_entry.id   AF-A0A328NDV2-F1
#
_cell.length_a   1.000
_cell.length_b   1.000
_cell.length_c   1.000
_cell.angle_alpha   90.00
_cell.angle_beta   90.00
_cell.angle_gamma   90.00
#
_symmetry.space_group_name_H-M   'P 1'
#
loop_
_entity.id
_entity.type
_entity.pdbx_description
1 polymer ?
#
loop_
_entity_poly.entity_id
_entity_poly.type
_entity_poly.pdbx_seq_one_letter_code
_entity_poly.pdbx_strand_id
1 'polypeptide(L)'
;MAGLIVLRRGVDWTATGGLFDWTLEFLISRLSDRQAANHLQEIVDNNLGSLWIDELPAAAQQEIVNHWRNELVTAGERQLPETEHKVDVIRHLQELVDATYSAGFPERQDHE
;
A
#
# COMPACT_ATOMS: atom_id res chain seq x y z
N MET A 1 8.30 9.25 12.40
CA MET A 1 8.39 7.78 12.57
C MET A 1 8.39 7.15 11.17
N ALA A 2 9.01 5.99 10.97
CA ALA A 2 8.94 5.28 9.69
C ALA A 2 7.75 4.33 9.70
N GLY A 3 7.12 4.14 8.55
CA GLY A 3 6.05 3.16 8.34
C GLY A 3 6.54 1.94 7.56
N LEU A 4 5.90 0.79 7.79
CA LEU A 4 6.27 -0.50 7.22
C LEU A 4 5.04 -1.16 6.56
N ILE A 5 5.16 -1.55 5.30
CA ILE A 5 4.19 -2.43 4.63
C ILE A 5 4.89 -3.76 4.40
N VAL A 6 4.40 -4.82 5.04
CA VAL A 6 4.86 -6.20 4.79
C VAL A 6 3.91 -6.82 3.78
N LEU A 7 4.40 -7.07 2.57
CA LEU A 7 3.60 -7.76 1.56
C LEU A 7 3.54 -9.25 1.88
N ARG A 8 4.70 -9.83 2.20
CA ARG A 8 4.86 -11.18 2.72
C ARG A 8 6.17 -11.24 3.50
N ARG A 9 6.40 -12.34 4.22
CA ARG A 9 7.71 -12.60 4.85
C ARG A 9 8.86 -12.41 3.85
N GLY A 10 9.74 -11.44 4.14
CA GLY A 10 10.93 -11.11 3.35
C GLY A 10 10.69 -10.19 2.15
N VAL A 11 9.46 -9.70 1.95
CA VAL A 11 9.17 -8.63 0.97
C VAL A 11 8.41 -7.53 1.70
N ASP A 12 9.17 -6.51 2.08
CA ASP A 12 8.69 -5.34 2.79
C ASP A 12 9.01 -4.05 2.03
N TRP A 13 8.23 -3.01 2.33
CA TRP A 13 8.43 -1.66 1.87
C TRP A 13 8.38 -0.73 3.08
N THR A 14 9.39 0.13 3.21
CA THR A 14 9.49 1.09 4.33
C THR A 14 9.48 2.49 3.79
N ALA A 15 8.81 3.40 4.49
CA ALA A 15 8.71 4.80 4.08
C ALA A 15 8.71 5.74 5.29
N THR A 16 8.80 7.04 5.01
CA THR A 16 8.50 8.05 6.03
C THR A 16 7.04 7.95 6.47
N GLY A 17 6.73 8.29 7.73
CA GLY A 17 5.37 8.19 8.27
C GLY A 17 4.34 8.92 7.41
N GLY A 18 4.63 10.14 6.96
CA GLY A 18 3.70 10.87 6.08
C GLY A 18 3.43 10.19 4.74
N LEU A 19 4.43 9.54 4.14
CA LEU A 19 4.20 8.79 2.89
C LEU A 19 3.47 7.48 3.15
N PHE A 20 3.75 6.82 4.27
CA PHE A 20 3.03 5.63 4.71
C PHE A 20 1.55 5.94 4.94
N ASP A 21 1.23 6.97 5.72
CA ASP A 21 -0.13 7.41 6.00
C ASP A 21 -0.87 7.77 4.71
N TRP A 22 -0.24 8.56 3.83
CA TRP A 22 -0.80 8.91 2.52
C TRP A 22 -1.10 7.67 1.66
N THR A 23 -0.22 6.67 1.69
CA THR A 23 -0.40 5.42 0.94
C THR A 23 -1.59 4.61 1.47
N LEU A 24 -1.85 4.64 2.78
CA LEU A 24 -3.04 4.02 3.39
C LEU A 24 -4.31 4.81 3.13
N GLU A 25 -4.27 6.14 3.28
CA GLU A 25 -5.39 7.03 2.98
C GLU A 25 -5.86 6.91 1.52
N PHE A 26 -4.90 6.74 0.59
CA PHE A 26 -5.20 6.42 -0.80
C PHE A 26 -6.09 5.17 -0.94
N LEU A 27 -5.86 4.12 -0.13
CA LEU A 27 -6.67 2.91 -0.17
C LEU A 27 -8.01 3.06 0.53
N ILE A 28 -8.06 3.72 1.70
CA ILE A 28 -9.26 3.80 2.56
C ILE A 28 -10.48 4.30 1.79
N SER A 29 -10.30 5.29 0.89
CA SER A 29 -11.40 5.83 0.09
C SER A 29 -11.83 4.94 -1.09
N ARG A 30 -11.07 3.89 -1.41
CA ARG A 30 -11.21 3.07 -2.63
C ARG A 30 -11.65 1.64 -2.35
N LEU A 31 -11.37 1.12 -1.15
CA LEU A 31 -11.72 -0.24 -0.80
C LEU A 31 -13.24 -0.44 -0.70
N SER A 32 -13.71 -1.49 -1.36
CA SER A 32 -15.10 -1.95 -1.30
C SER A 32 -15.37 -2.68 0.02
N ASP A 33 -14.38 -3.42 0.52
CA ASP A 33 -14.44 -4.05 1.85
C ASP A 33 -14.29 -2.99 2.95
N ARG A 34 -15.40 -2.70 3.64
CA ARG A 34 -15.44 -1.73 4.72
C ARG A 34 -14.70 -2.19 5.97
N GLN A 35 -14.59 -3.49 6.22
CA GLN A 35 -13.81 -3.99 7.35
C GLN A 35 -12.31 -3.76 7.09
N ALA A 36 -11.84 -4.03 5.87
CA ALA A 36 -10.48 -3.71 5.48
C ALA A 36 -10.21 -2.20 5.56
N ALA A 37 -11.12 -1.36 5.02
CA ALA A 37 -10.98 0.09 5.09
C ALA A 37 -10.92 0.60 6.54
N ASN A 38 -11.78 0.10 7.43
CA ASN A 38 -11.77 0.48 8.85
C ASN A 38 -10.46 0.06 9.54
N HIS A 39 -9.93 -1.12 9.24
CA HIS A 39 -8.65 -1.56 9.78
C HIS A 39 -7.50 -0.65 9.34
N LEU A 40 -7.45 -0.24 8.07
CA LEU A 40 -6.47 0.72 7.58
C LEU A 40 -6.64 2.09 8.26
N GLN A 41 -7.87 2.53 8.50
CA GLN A 41 -8.15 3.76 9.23
C GLN A 41 -7.63 3.69 10.68
N GLU A 42 -7.82 2.56 11.37
CA GLU A 42 -7.29 2.37 12.72
C GLU A 42 -5.75 2.45 12.76
N ILE A 43 -5.06 1.96 11.73
CA ILE A 43 -3.60 2.06 11.62
C ILE A 43 -3.16 3.53 11.54
N VAL A 44 -3.84 4.33 10.72
CA VAL A 44 -3.56 5.76 10.55
C VAL A 44 -3.91 6.54 11.83
N ASP A 45 -5.12 6.37 12.35
CA ASP A 45 -5.62 7.12 13.52
C ASP A 45 -4.79 6.86 14.78
N ASN A 46 -4.31 5.63 14.96
CA ASN A 46 -3.50 5.25 16.12
C ASN A 46 -1.99 5.28 15.83
N ASN A 47 -1.57 5.70 14.64
CA ASN A 47 -0.16 5.75 14.21
C ASN A 47 0.59 4.45 14.50
N LEU A 48 0.00 3.31 14.12
CA LEU A 48 0.55 1.98 14.43
C LEU A 48 1.82 1.67 13.63
N GLY A 49 2.04 2.36 12.51
CA GLY A 49 3.29 2.35 11.75
C GLY A 49 3.58 1.04 10.98
N SER A 50 2.65 0.09 10.95
CA SER A 50 2.82 -1.13 10.16
C SER A 50 1.51 -1.68 9.60
N LEU A 51 1.55 -2.21 8.38
CA LEU A 51 0.48 -2.97 7.73
C LEU A 51 1.03 -4.31 7.20
N TRP A 52 0.36 -5.41 7.52
CA TRP A 52 0.67 -6.76 7.02
C TRP A 52 -0.39 -7.17 6.01
N ILE A 53 -0.03 -7.22 4.73
CA ILE A 53 -0.97 -7.54 3.65
C ILE A 53 -1.36 -9.01 3.68
N ASP A 54 -0.41 -9.90 3.99
CA ASP A 54 -0.66 -11.35 4.07
C ASP A 54 -1.61 -11.76 5.21
N GLU A 55 -1.88 -10.88 6.17
CA GLU A 55 -2.86 -11.09 7.24
C GLU A 55 -4.29 -10.65 6.87
N LEU A 56 -4.47 -9.93 5.75
CA LEU A 56 -5.78 -9.50 5.27
C LEU A 56 -6.51 -10.64 4.53
N PRO A 57 -7.85 -10.60 4.42
CA PRO A 57 -8.58 -11.52 3.54
C PRO A 57 -8.10 -11.43 2.08
N ALA A 58 -8.02 -12.57 1.37
CA ALA A 58 -7.49 -12.63 0.01
C ALA A 58 -8.17 -11.66 -0.98
N ALA A 59 -9.49 -11.43 -0.82
CA ALA A 59 -10.23 -10.45 -1.62
C ALA A 59 -9.72 -9.01 -1.39
N ALA A 60 -9.47 -8.62 -0.13
CA ALA A 60 -8.91 -7.33 0.22
C ALA A 60 -7.47 -7.18 -0.26
N GLN A 61 -6.64 -8.24 -0.14
CA GLN A 61 -5.28 -8.26 -0.69
C GLN A 61 -5.29 -7.96 -2.19
N GLN A 62 -6.16 -8.65 -2.94
CA GLN A 62 -6.27 -8.47 -4.38
C GLN A 62 -6.76 -7.07 -4.75
N GLU A 63 -7.75 -6.54 -4.05
CA GLU A 63 -8.26 -5.18 -4.27
C GLU A 63 -7.17 -4.11 -4.00
N ILE A 64 -6.47 -4.21 -2.86
CA ILE A 64 -5.37 -3.32 -2.50
C ILE A 64 -4.28 -3.33 -3.58
N VAL A 65 -3.81 -4.52 -3.97
CA VAL A 65 -2.75 -4.67 -4.97
C VAL A 65 -3.19 -4.14 -6.33
N ASN A 66 -4.45 -4.31 -6.71
CA ASN A 66 -4.98 -3.73 -7.94
C ASN A 66 -5.00 -2.20 -7.89
N HIS A 67 -5.45 -1.58 -6.79
CA HIS A 67 -5.40 -0.12 -6.66
C HIS A 67 -3.97 0.41 -6.69
N TRP A 68 -3.03 -0.28 -6.03
CA TRP A 68 -1.63 0.12 -6.09
C TRP A 68 -1.05 0.07 -7.49
N ARG A 69 -1.21 -1.06 -8.19
CA ARG A 69 -0.67 -1.25 -9.54
C ARG A 69 -1.24 -0.29 -10.57
N ASN A 70 -2.52 0.05 -10.45
CA ASN A 70 -3.23 0.80 -11.49
C ASN A 70 -3.25 2.31 -11.25
N GLU A 71 -3.20 2.76 -9.99
CA GLU A 71 -3.56 4.14 -9.65
C GLU A 71 -2.59 4.85 -8.71
N LEU A 72 -1.81 4.14 -7.89
CA LEU A 72 -1.03 4.76 -6.80
C LEU A 72 -0.01 5.79 -7.31
N VAL A 73 0.77 5.42 -8.33
CA VAL A 73 1.81 6.28 -8.92
C VAL A 73 1.17 7.53 -9.53
N THR A 74 0.13 7.35 -10.36
CA THR A 74 -0.59 8.48 -10.96
C THR A 74 -1.30 9.37 -9.93
N ALA A 75 -1.82 8.79 -8.85
CA ALA A 75 -2.38 9.57 -7.74
C ALA A 75 -1.28 10.39 -7.05
N GLY A 76 -0.11 9.79 -6.82
CA GLY A 76 1.05 10.47 -6.26
C GLY A 76 1.48 11.65 -7.14
N GLU A 77 1.59 11.43 -8.46
CA GLU A 77 1.95 12.48 -9.42
C GLU A 77 0.98 13.66 -9.39
N ARG A 78 -0.30 13.43 -9.11
CA ARG A 78 -1.33 14.48 -9.12
C ARG A 78 -1.50 15.18 -7.78
N GLN A 79 -1.36 14.44 -6.67
CA GLN A 79 -1.80 14.89 -5.35
C GLN A 79 -0.63 15.27 -4.43
N LEU A 80 0.56 14.69 -4.62
CA LEU A 80 1.70 15.03 -3.78
C LEU A 80 2.22 16.43 -4.09
N PRO A 81 2.70 17.17 -3.08
CA PRO A 81 3.21 18.52 -3.25
C PRO A 81 4.32 18.62 -4.31
N GLU A 82 4.25 19.68 -5.12
CA GLU A 82 5.31 20.01 -6.08
C GLU A 82 6.56 20.50 -5.34
N THR A 83 7.52 19.59 -5.17
CA THR A 83 8.81 19.83 -4.52
C THR A 83 9.91 19.17 -5.33
N GLU A 84 11.17 19.57 -5.08
CA GLU A 84 12.33 18.93 -5.72
C GLU A 84 12.44 17.42 -5.44
N HIS A 85 11.85 16.95 -4.32
CA HIS A 85 11.84 15.54 -3.92
C HIS A 85 10.69 14.73 -4.52
N LYS A 86 9.75 15.35 -5.26
CA LYS A 86 8.57 14.66 -5.76
C LYS A 86 8.95 13.44 -6.61
N VAL A 87 9.92 13.58 -7.50
CA VAL A 87 10.39 12.50 -8.37
C VAL A 87 10.87 11.28 -7.55
N ASP A 88 11.60 11.52 -6.46
CA ASP A 88 12.07 10.45 -5.58
C ASP A 88 10.92 9.78 -4.83
N VAL A 89 9.93 10.55 -4.38
CA VAL A 89 8.73 10.00 -3.72
C VAL A 89 7.92 9.15 -4.70
N ILE A 90 7.74 9.60 -5.95
CA ILE A 90 7.05 8.82 -6.97
C ILE A 90 7.79 7.52 -7.29
N ARG A 91 9.12 7.57 -7.43
CA ARG A 91 9.94 6.37 -7.60
C ARG A 91 9.77 5.41 -6.43
N HIS A 92 9.70 5.93 -5.21
CA HIS A 92 9.53 5.10 -4.02
C HIS A 92 8.13 4.46 -3.93
N LEU A 93 7.08 5.13 -4.43
CA LEU A 93 5.76 4.50 -4.63
C LEU A 93 5.80 3.42 -5.71
N GLN A 94 6.57 3.62 -6.79
CA GLN A 94 6.79 2.58 -7.80
C GLN A 94 7.49 1.35 -7.22
N GLU A 95 8.45 1.53 -6.30
CA GLU A 95 9.10 0.41 -5.59
C GLU A 95 8.09 -0.45 -4.81
N LEU A 96 7.08 0.16 -4.17
CA LEU A 96 5.98 -0.58 -3.53
C LEU A 96 5.17 -1.38 -4.57
N VAL A 97 4.84 -0.76 -5.71
CA VAL A 97 4.13 -1.44 -6.81
C VAL A 97 4.94 -2.62 -7.32
N ASP A 98 6.24 -2.44 -7.54
CA ASP A 98 7.14 -3.48 -8.02
C ASP A 98 7.25 -4.64 -7.01
N ALA A 99 7.32 -4.32 -5.71
CA ALA A 99 7.34 -5.31 -4.64
C ALA A 99 6.10 -6.22 -4.63
N THR A 100 4.92 -5.74 -5.07
CA THR A 100 3.73 -6.60 -5.20
C THR A 100 3.96 -7.76 -6.19
N TYR A 101 4.74 -7.55 -7.25
CA TYR A 101 5.05 -8.59 -8.22
C TYR A 101 6.09 -9.57 -7.66
N SER A 102 7.14 -9.06 -6.99
CA SER A 102 8.14 -9.89 -6.32
C SER A 102 7.55 -10.75 -5.21
N ALA A 103 6.54 -10.23 -4.50
CA ALA A 103 5.82 -10.98 -3.48
C ALA A 103 4.87 -12.04 -4.06
N GLY A 104 4.57 -11.99 -5.37
CA GLY A 104 3.70 -12.96 -6.04
C GLY A 104 2.22 -12.70 -5.83
N PHE A 105 1.81 -11.43 -5.64
CA PHE A 105 0.40 -11.09 -5.41
C PHE A 105 -0.45 -10.94 -6.68
N PRO A 106 -1.75 -11.28 -6.59
CA PRO A 106 -2.33 -12.17 -5.57
C PRO A 106 -1.71 -13.58 -5.69
N GLU A 107 -1.60 -14.32 -4.57
CA GLU A 107 -1.14 -15.72 -4.63
C GLU A 107 -1.95 -16.45 -5.71
N ARG A 108 -1.28 -17.10 -6.66
CA ARG A 108 -1.97 -18.05 -7.55
C ARG A 108 -2.57 -19.13 -6.67
N GLN A 109 -3.89 -19.12 -6.54
CA GLN A 109 -4.61 -20.33 -6.19
C GLN A 109 -4.59 -21.20 -7.44
N ASP A 110 -3.51 -21.96 -7.62
CA ASP A 110 -3.52 -23.10 -8.51
C ASP A 110 -4.55 -24.07 -7.91
N HIS A 111 -5.79 -23.98 -8.39
CA HIS A 111 -6.79 -25.01 -8.12
C HIS A 111 -6.31 -26.30 -8.80
N GLU A 112 -5.84 -27.25 -8.00
CA GLU A 112 -5.67 -28.66 -8.42
C GLU A 112 -7.01 -29.29 -8.86
#